data_AF-A0A4U1F8C2-F1
#
_entry.id   AF-A0A4U1F8C2-F1
#
_cell.length_a   1.000
_cell.length_b   1.000
_cell.length_c   1.000
_cell.angle_alpha   90.00
_cell.angle_beta   90.00
_cell.angle_gamma   90.00
#
_symmetry.space_group_name_H-M   'P 1'
#
loop_
_entity.id
_entity.type
_entity.pdbx_description
1 polymer ?
#
loop_
_entity_poly.entity_id
_entity_poly.type
_entity_poly.pdbx_seq_one_letter_code
_entity_poly.pdbx_strand_id
1 'polypeptide(L)'
;SIRSKVELSVWDQPEDINLFFTATCQDGVSYPGQRKCEGLKIGDTASFEVSVEARSCPGRRAQPVFTLRPVGFRDSLEVGVAYHCGCSCSTGLEPDSARCSGNGTYVCGLCECNPSYLGTRCECQEGESQSGHQNLCREAEGKPLCSG
;
A
#
# COMPACT_ATOMS: atom_id res chain seq x y z
N SER A 1 -4.95 -39.69 -18.40
CA SER A 1 -6.26 -39.04 -18.24
C SER A 1 -6.26 -37.79 -19.09
N ILE A 2 -7.07 -37.74 -20.15
CA ILE A 2 -7.23 -36.55 -20.99
C ILE A 2 -8.11 -35.59 -20.21
N ARG A 3 -7.63 -34.36 -20.00
CA ARG A 3 -8.34 -33.34 -19.25
C ARG A 3 -8.95 -32.36 -20.23
N SER A 4 -10.28 -32.36 -20.32
CA SER A 4 -11.03 -31.39 -21.12
C SER A 4 -11.29 -30.07 -20.38
N LYS A 5 -10.74 -29.91 -19.18
CA LYS A 5 -10.93 -28.74 -18.34
C LYS A 5 -9.62 -28.29 -17.72
N VAL A 6 -9.40 -26.99 -17.72
CA VAL A 6 -8.35 -26.30 -16.97
C VAL A 6 -9.01 -25.27 -16.08
N GLU A 7 -8.68 -25.26 -14.79
CA GLU A 7 -9.16 -24.27 -13.81
C GLU A 7 -7.98 -23.82 -12.96
N LEU A 8 -7.82 -22.51 -12.78
CA LEU A 8 -6.78 -21.95 -11.92
C LEU A 8 -7.24 -21.92 -10.46
N SER A 9 -6.36 -22.42 -9.59
CA SER A 9 -6.45 -22.32 -8.13
C SER A 9 -5.37 -21.36 -7.61
N VAL A 10 -5.69 -20.68 -6.51
CA VAL A 10 -4.77 -19.75 -5.82
C VAL A 10 -4.46 -20.32 -4.45
N TRP A 11 -3.18 -20.28 -4.07
CA TRP A 11 -2.66 -20.75 -2.80
C TRP A 11 -1.87 -19.63 -2.13
N ASP A 12 -1.96 -19.54 -0.80
CA ASP A 12 -1.22 -18.59 0.03
C ASP A 12 -1.41 -17.11 -0.36
N GLN A 13 -2.61 -16.75 -0.83
CA GLN A 13 -2.97 -15.37 -1.16
C GLN A 13 -2.96 -14.48 0.09
N PRO A 14 -2.21 -13.36 0.10
CA PRO A 14 -2.24 -12.38 1.19
C PRO A 14 -3.61 -11.72 1.33
N GLU A 15 -4.02 -11.42 2.57
CA GLU A 15 -5.33 -10.81 2.85
C GLU A 15 -5.49 -9.43 2.20
N ASP A 16 -4.41 -8.70 1.99
CA ASP A 16 -4.41 -7.36 1.40
C ASP A 16 -4.36 -7.36 -0.14
N ILE A 17 -4.26 -8.53 -0.78
CA ILE A 17 -4.23 -8.68 -2.24
C ILE A 17 -5.60 -9.14 -2.76
N ASN A 18 -6.13 -8.43 -3.74
CA ASN A 18 -7.25 -8.86 -4.56
C ASN A 18 -6.73 -9.42 -5.89
N LEU A 19 -7.36 -10.50 -6.37
CA LEU A 19 -7.06 -11.10 -7.67
C LEU A 19 -8.32 -11.10 -8.53
N PHE A 20 -8.19 -10.61 -9.76
CA PHE A 20 -9.24 -10.64 -10.77
C PHE A 20 -8.78 -11.47 -11.95
N PHE A 21 -9.68 -12.29 -12.48
CA PHE A 21 -9.37 -13.26 -13.52
C PHE A 21 -10.18 -12.99 -14.77
N THR A 22 -9.54 -13.15 -15.91
CA THR A 22 -10.19 -13.25 -17.22
C THR A 22 -9.64 -14.48 -17.92
N ALA A 23 -10.52 -15.38 -18.36
CA ALA A 23 -10.13 -16.57 -19.10
C ALA A 23 -10.35 -16.36 -20.60
N THR A 24 -9.38 -16.69 -21.42
CA THR A 24 -9.50 -16.77 -22.87
C THR A 24 -9.33 -18.22 -23.28
N CYS A 25 -10.41 -18.84 -23.76
CA CYS A 25 -10.45 -20.27 -24.05
C CYS A 25 -10.18 -20.54 -25.55
N GLN A 26 -10.44 -21.77 -26.00
CA GLN A 26 -10.17 -22.23 -27.37
C GLN A 26 -10.92 -21.48 -28.48
N ASP A 27 -11.99 -20.77 -28.13
CA ASP A 27 -12.76 -19.91 -29.03
C ASP A 27 -12.14 -18.53 -29.25
N GLY A 28 -11.07 -18.20 -28.51
CA GLY A 28 -10.41 -16.90 -28.54
C GLY A 28 -11.22 -15.79 -27.86
N VAL A 29 -12.38 -16.10 -27.27
CA VAL A 29 -13.22 -15.13 -26.57
C VAL A 29 -12.72 -14.97 -25.14
N SER A 30 -12.67 -13.73 -24.67
CA SER A 30 -12.28 -13.43 -23.29
C SER A 30 -13.52 -13.36 -22.40
N TYR A 31 -13.44 -14.06 -21.26
CA TYR A 31 -14.50 -14.24 -20.29
C TYR A 31 -14.09 -13.60 -18.95
N PRO A 32 -14.48 -12.33 -18.70
CA PRO A 32 -14.18 -11.66 -17.44
C PRO A 32 -14.82 -12.38 -16.25
N GLY A 33 -14.11 -12.44 -15.13
CA GLY A 33 -14.54 -13.12 -13.90
C GLY A 33 -14.44 -14.65 -13.97
N GLN A 34 -14.02 -15.23 -15.10
CA GLN A 34 -13.78 -16.65 -15.23
C GLN A 34 -12.30 -17.00 -15.03
N ARG A 35 -12.09 -18.15 -14.39
CA ARG A 35 -10.76 -18.75 -14.15
C ARG A 35 -10.69 -20.19 -14.63
N LYS A 36 -11.63 -20.60 -15.47
CA LYS A 36 -11.73 -21.96 -16.02
C LYS A 36 -12.08 -21.94 -17.50
N CYS A 37 -11.55 -22.92 -18.22
CA CYS A 37 -11.93 -23.27 -19.58
C CYS A 37 -12.31 -24.76 -19.63
N GLU A 38 -13.34 -25.09 -20.42
CA GLU A 38 -13.89 -26.43 -20.56
C GLU A 38 -13.99 -26.81 -22.06
N GLY A 39 -14.08 -28.11 -22.35
CA GLY A 39 -14.13 -28.62 -23.73
C GLY A 39 -12.79 -28.62 -24.46
N LEU A 40 -11.67 -28.51 -23.73
CA LEU A 40 -10.33 -28.48 -24.32
C LEU A 40 -9.92 -29.85 -24.90
N LYS A 41 -9.29 -29.82 -26.06
CA LYS A 41 -8.67 -30.95 -26.75
C LYS A 41 -7.15 -30.91 -26.60
N ILE A 42 -6.48 -32.00 -26.94
CA ILE A 42 -5.02 -32.04 -26.98
C ILE A 42 -4.55 -31.04 -28.04
N GLY A 43 -3.67 -30.12 -27.63
CA GLY A 43 -3.16 -29.04 -28.49
C GLY A 43 -3.88 -27.70 -28.30
N ASP A 44 -5.04 -27.67 -27.64
CA ASP A 44 -5.72 -26.42 -27.33
C ASP A 44 -4.93 -25.65 -26.26
N THR A 45 -4.93 -24.32 -26.39
CA THR A 45 -4.31 -23.41 -25.44
C THR A 45 -5.38 -22.52 -24.81
N ALA A 46 -5.37 -22.44 -23.48
CA ALA A 46 -6.15 -21.47 -22.73
C ALA A 46 -5.19 -20.43 -22.13
N SER A 47 -5.57 -19.17 -22.19
CA SER A 47 -4.84 -18.06 -21.56
C SER A 47 -5.65 -17.52 -20.39
N PHE A 48 -4.95 -17.08 -19.34
CA PHE A 48 -5.56 -16.47 -18.17
C PHE A 48 -4.85 -15.16 -17.88
N GLU A 49 -5.59 -14.07 -17.93
CA GLU A 49 -5.13 -12.77 -17.46
C GLU A 49 -5.49 -12.64 -15.98
N VAL A 50 -4.50 -12.28 -15.15
CA VAL A 50 -4.66 -12.15 -13.71
C VAL A 50 -4.23 -10.76 -13.29
N SER A 51 -5.20 -9.93 -12.90
CA SER A 51 -4.95 -8.59 -12.38
C SER A 51 -4.78 -8.66 -10.87
N VAL A 52 -3.69 -8.08 -10.38
CA VAL A 52 -3.32 -8.07 -8.96
C VAL A 52 -3.49 -6.65 -8.43
N GLU A 53 -4.28 -6.50 -7.37
CA GLU A 53 -4.52 -5.21 -6.71
C GLU A 53 -4.15 -5.31 -5.23
N ALA A 54 -3.24 -4.45 -4.77
CA ALA A 54 -2.90 -4.31 -3.36
C ALA A 54 -3.81 -3.24 -2.70
N ARG A 55 -4.55 -3.62 -1.66
CA ARG A 55 -5.48 -2.73 -0.95
C ARG A 55 -4.82 -1.88 0.13
N SER A 56 -3.67 -2.32 0.63
CA SER A 56 -2.96 -1.63 1.70
C SER A 56 -1.46 -1.92 1.64
N CYS A 57 -0.73 -1.24 2.50
CA CYS A 57 0.69 -1.44 2.74
C CYS A 57 0.86 -2.24 4.02
N PRO A 58 0.98 -3.59 3.95
CA PRO A 58 1.11 -4.40 5.14
C PRO A 58 2.37 -4.02 5.93
N GLY A 59 2.23 -3.98 7.25
CA GLY A 59 3.35 -3.76 8.17
C GLY A 59 4.26 -5.00 8.23
N ARG A 60 5.57 -4.76 8.32
CA ARG A 60 6.69 -5.71 8.11
C ARG A 60 6.94 -6.04 6.64
N ARG A 61 8.23 -6.13 6.31
CA ARG A 61 8.83 -6.46 5.01
C ARG A 61 8.52 -7.90 4.59
N ALA A 62 7.27 -8.34 4.69
CA ALA A 62 6.84 -9.55 4.03
C ALA A 62 6.90 -9.27 2.53
N GLN A 63 7.71 -10.05 1.82
CA GLN A 63 7.56 -10.22 0.38
C GLN A 63 6.77 -11.51 0.23
N PRO A 64 5.44 -11.47 0.43
CA PRO A 64 4.67 -12.69 0.38
C PRO A 64 4.74 -13.26 -1.03
N VAL A 65 4.70 -14.58 -1.09
CA VAL A 65 4.63 -15.33 -2.33
C VAL A 65 3.30 -16.05 -2.32
N PHE A 66 2.52 -15.89 -3.38
CA PHE A 66 1.33 -16.70 -3.61
C PHE A 66 1.52 -17.52 -4.88
N THR A 67 0.78 -18.61 -5.01
CA THR A 67 0.95 -19.55 -6.12
C THR A 67 -0.33 -19.67 -6.93
N LEU A 68 -0.20 -19.53 -8.25
CA LEU A 68 -1.23 -19.85 -9.23
C LEU A 68 -0.97 -21.24 -9.79
N ARG A 69 -1.96 -22.11 -9.71
CA ARG A 69 -1.81 -23.51 -10.13
C ARG A 69 -3.03 -24.01 -10.90
N PRO A 70 -2.87 -24.56 -12.11
CA PRO A 70 -3.93 -25.29 -12.77
C PRO A 70 -4.26 -26.57 -11.99
N VAL A 71 -5.53 -26.76 -11.64
CA VAL A 71 -5.98 -27.86 -10.78
C VAL A 71 -5.58 -29.21 -11.37
N GLY A 72 -4.81 -29.97 -10.58
CA GLY A 72 -4.31 -31.30 -10.89
C GLY A 72 -3.21 -31.36 -11.97
N PHE A 73 -2.67 -30.22 -12.41
CA PHE A 73 -1.38 -30.18 -13.10
C PHE A 73 -0.25 -30.08 -12.07
N ARG A 74 0.96 -30.49 -12.47
CA ARG A 74 2.15 -30.37 -11.61
C ARG A 74 2.76 -28.97 -11.65
N ASP A 75 2.63 -28.31 -12.80
CA ASP A 75 3.17 -26.97 -13.02
C ASP A 75 2.45 -25.93 -12.16
N SER A 76 3.20 -24.90 -11.79
CA SER A 76 2.74 -23.78 -10.96
C SER A 76 3.49 -22.50 -11.33
N LEU A 77 2.86 -21.37 -11.05
CA LEU A 77 3.46 -20.03 -11.15
C LEU A 77 3.51 -19.42 -9.75
N GLU A 78 4.71 -19.20 -9.24
CA GLU A 78 4.94 -18.46 -7.99
C GLU A 78 5.02 -16.96 -8.29
N VAL A 79 4.28 -16.17 -7.52
CA VAL A 79 4.20 -14.72 -7.66
C VAL A 79 4.67 -14.06 -6.37
N GLY A 80 5.88 -13.50 -6.41
CA GLY A 80 6.42 -12.69 -5.33
C GLY A 80 5.90 -11.26 -5.38
N VAL A 81 5.38 -10.75 -4.27
CA VAL A 81 4.82 -9.40 -4.17
C VAL A 81 5.79 -8.48 -3.43
N ALA A 82 6.18 -7.38 -4.08
CA ALA A 82 6.99 -6.33 -3.47
C ALA A 82 6.14 -5.05 -3.33
N TYR A 83 5.85 -4.66 -2.09
CA TYR A 83 5.08 -3.46 -1.78
C TYR A 83 5.98 -2.22 -1.78
N HIS A 84 5.68 -1.25 -2.62
CA HIS A 84 6.42 0.01 -2.72
C HIS A 84 5.70 1.15 -1.98
N CYS A 85 5.67 1.05 -0.66
CA CYS A 85 4.93 1.96 0.22
C CYS A 85 5.77 3.11 0.77
N GLY A 86 7.10 3.00 0.72
CA GLY A 86 8.01 4.04 1.18
C GLY A 86 8.29 5.09 0.11
N CYS A 87 8.47 6.34 0.54
CA CYS A 87 8.98 7.40 -0.31
C CYS A 87 10.52 7.33 -0.37
N SER A 88 11.13 7.63 -1.51
CA SER A 88 12.59 7.62 -1.62
C SER A 88 13.28 8.63 -0.69
N CYS A 89 12.62 9.74 -0.36
CA CYS A 89 13.14 10.75 0.56
C CYS A 89 13.13 10.32 2.04
N SER A 90 12.38 9.28 2.42
CA SER A 90 12.28 8.87 3.83
C SER A 90 13.51 8.11 4.32
N THR A 91 14.47 7.81 3.44
CA THR A 91 15.77 7.24 3.83
C THR A 91 16.77 8.30 4.31
N GLY A 92 16.57 9.56 3.95
CA GLY A 92 17.46 10.68 4.28
C GLY A 92 16.98 11.46 5.50
N LEU A 93 16.70 10.77 6.60
CA LEU A 93 16.29 11.42 7.85
C LEU A 93 17.46 12.24 8.39
N GLU A 94 17.23 13.53 8.64
CA GLU A 94 18.20 14.40 9.31
C GLU A 94 17.70 14.65 10.74
N PRO A 95 18.08 13.83 11.73
CA PRO A 95 17.73 14.07 13.12
C PRO A 95 18.38 15.36 13.62
N ASP A 96 17.71 16.03 14.56
CA ASP A 96 18.12 17.31 15.15
C ASP A 96 18.55 18.35 14.09
N SER A 97 17.83 18.37 12.96
CA SER A 97 18.20 19.21 11.82
C SER A 97 18.09 20.68 12.19
N ALA A 98 19.09 21.47 11.80
CA ALA A 98 19.04 22.93 11.94
C ALA A 98 17.85 23.55 11.19
N ARG A 99 17.31 22.85 10.17
CA ARG A 99 16.09 23.26 9.45
C ARG A 99 14.84 23.16 10.32
N CYS A 100 14.90 22.31 11.34
CA CYS A 100 13.87 22.08 12.35
C CYS A 100 14.29 22.66 13.71
N SER A 101 15.06 23.75 13.70
CA SER A 101 15.53 24.46 14.91
C SER A 101 16.34 23.58 15.87
N GLY A 102 16.88 22.44 15.41
CA GLY A 102 17.52 21.45 16.28
C GLY A 102 16.55 20.66 17.18
N ASN A 103 15.24 20.86 17.02
CA ASN A 103 14.19 20.31 17.88
C ASN A 103 13.30 19.30 17.14
N GLY A 104 13.82 18.66 16.09
CA GLY A 104 13.07 17.68 15.31
C GLY A 104 13.88 17.05 14.20
N THR A 105 13.28 16.04 13.57
CA THR A 105 13.85 15.34 12.42
C THR A 105 13.32 15.95 11.13
N TYR A 106 14.21 16.35 10.22
CA TYR A 106 13.81 16.78 8.89
C TYR A 106 13.63 15.55 7.99
N VAL A 107 12.44 15.40 7.43
CA VAL A 107 12.05 14.28 6.56
C VAL A 107 11.20 14.78 5.39
N CYS A 108 11.61 14.44 4.17
CA CYS A 108 10.81 14.66 2.95
C CYS A 108 10.25 16.10 2.77
N GLY A 109 10.94 17.14 3.24
CA GLY A 109 10.43 18.51 3.13
C GLY A 109 9.88 19.11 4.43
N LEU A 110 9.59 18.27 5.42
CA LEU A 110 8.87 18.61 6.64
C LEU A 110 9.71 18.35 7.89
N CYS A 111 9.31 18.94 9.01
CA CYS A 111 9.89 18.69 10.32
C CYS A 111 8.95 17.84 11.17
N GLU A 112 9.43 16.68 11.60
CA GLU A 112 8.82 15.88 12.66
C GLU A 112 9.40 16.33 14.01
N CYS A 113 8.63 17.14 14.74
CA CYS A 113 9.11 17.76 15.98
C CYS A 113 9.25 16.77 17.13
N ASN A 114 10.28 16.97 17.93
CA ASN A 114 10.47 16.28 19.19
C ASN A 114 9.29 16.58 20.13
N PRO A 115 8.99 15.69 21.10
CA PRO A 115 7.95 15.94 22.08
C PRO A 115 8.07 17.33 22.72
N SER A 116 6.94 18.01 22.90
CA SER A 116 6.86 19.38 23.42
C SER A 116 7.38 20.48 22.50
N TYR A 117 7.66 20.21 21.22
CA TYR A 117 7.91 21.24 20.22
C TYR A 117 6.85 21.24 19.13
N LEU A 118 6.49 22.44 18.68
CA LEU A 118 5.42 22.71 17.72
C LEU A 118 5.91 23.69 16.66
N GLY A 119 5.13 23.81 15.59
CA GLY A 119 5.41 24.70 14.48
C GLY A 119 6.09 23.99 13.31
N THR A 120 6.08 24.66 12.15
CA THR A 120 6.58 24.06 10.90
C THR A 120 8.09 23.81 10.90
N ARG A 121 8.82 24.42 11.82
CA ARG A 121 10.26 24.29 12.03
C ARG A 121 10.60 23.90 13.48
N CYS A 122 9.64 23.41 14.25
CA CYS A 122 9.82 23.08 15.67
C CYS A 122 10.35 24.25 16.51
N GLU A 123 9.91 25.46 16.16
CA GLU A 123 10.37 26.73 16.73
C GLU A 123 9.67 27.11 18.04
N CYS A 124 8.56 26.44 18.37
CA CYS A 124 7.75 26.76 19.54
C CYS A 124 7.82 25.64 20.57
N GLN A 125 8.24 25.94 21.81
CA GLN A 125 8.18 24.99 22.91
C GLN A 125 6.81 25.05 23.61
N GLU A 126 6.16 23.89 23.74
CA GLU A 126 4.89 23.71 24.42
C GLU A 126 5.05 23.97 25.92
N GLY A 127 4.25 24.88 26.46
CA GLY A 127 4.24 25.22 27.89
C GLY A 127 4.99 26.51 28.27
N GLU A 128 5.81 27.10 27.40
CA GLU A 128 6.51 28.35 27.73
C GLU A 128 5.60 29.60 27.72
N SER A 129 4.39 29.53 27.15
CA SER A 129 3.54 30.73 27.02
C SER A 129 2.03 30.47 27.05
N GLN A 130 1.54 29.68 28.02
CA GLN A 130 0.10 29.40 28.14
C GLN A 130 -0.76 30.62 28.51
N SER A 131 -0.19 31.69 29.09
CA SER A 131 -0.98 32.84 29.54
C SER A 131 -0.82 34.12 28.70
N GLY A 132 0.29 34.27 27.94
CA GLY A 132 0.62 35.53 27.26
C GLY A 132 0.13 35.64 25.81
N HIS A 133 0.10 34.53 25.05
CA HIS A 133 -0.10 34.58 23.60
C HIS A 133 -1.49 34.14 23.12
N GLN A 134 -2.32 33.54 23.97
CA GLN A 134 -3.68 33.14 23.59
C GLN A 134 -4.54 34.33 23.18
N ASN A 135 -4.34 35.50 23.81
CA ASN A 135 -5.04 36.73 23.45
C ASN A 135 -4.55 37.33 22.12
N LEU A 136 -3.34 36.99 21.67
CA LEU A 136 -2.86 37.39 20.32
C LEU A 136 -3.53 36.56 19.22
N CYS A 137 -3.96 35.36 19.57
CA CYS A 137 -4.64 34.43 18.67
C CYS A 137 -6.16 34.46 18.83
N ARG A 138 -6.69 35.42 19.58
CA ARG A 138 -8.13 35.58 19.85
C ARG A 138 -8.55 36.99 19.50
N GLU A 139 -9.60 37.12 18.69
CA GLU A 139 -10.13 38.41 18.27
C GLU A 139 -10.63 39.25 19.46
N ALA A 140 -11.35 38.63 20.40
CA ALA A 140 -11.86 39.28 21.61
C ALA A 140 -12.12 38.24 22.71
N GLU A 141 -12.17 38.69 23.97
CA GLU A 141 -12.51 37.83 25.12
C GLU A 141 -13.84 37.10 24.88
N GLY A 142 -13.86 35.79 25.09
CA GLY A 142 -15.03 34.93 24.81
C GLY A 142 -15.18 34.40 23.37
N LYS A 143 -14.38 34.87 22.39
CA LYS A 143 -14.35 34.33 21.00
C LYS A 143 -13.42 33.13 20.85
N PRO A 144 -13.61 32.18 19.93
CA PRO A 144 -12.72 31.01 19.78
C PRO A 144 -11.28 31.42 19.41
N LEU A 145 -10.30 30.59 19.78
CA LEU A 145 -8.90 30.75 19.36
C LEU A 145 -8.78 30.47 17.86
N CYS A 146 -8.04 31.31 17.14
CA CYS A 146 -7.78 31.18 15.70
C CYS A 146 -9.06 31.02 14.84
N SER A 147 -10.19 31.57 15.32
CA SER A 147 -11.51 31.47 14.68
C SER A 147 -12.18 30.08 14.71
N GLY A 148 -11.67 29.13 15.50
CA GLY A 148 -12.23 27.77 15.64
C GLY A 148 -11.94 26.89 14.43
#